data_AF-A0A7J8J0H4-F1
#
_entry.id   AF-A0A7J8J0H4-F1
#
_cell.length_a   1.000
_cell.length_b   1.000
_cell.length_c   1.000
_cell.angle_alpha   90.00
_cell.angle_beta   90.00
_cell.angle_gamma   90.00
#
_symmetry.space_group_name_H-M   'P 1'
#
loop_
_entity.id
_entity.type
_entity.pdbx_description
1 polymer ?
#
loop_
_entity_poly.entity_id
_entity_poly.type
_entity_poly.pdbx_seq_one_letter_code
_entity_poly.pdbx_strand_id
1 'polypeptide(L)'
;MSFQNYKFYQNYYIKSYVLLCHSISKFLFYWLMKTSLSGDTIRTQKLSFVIRTVGRHFPGHLLAWDFVKENWNKLVQKFHLGSYTIQSIVAGSTHLFSTKVHLSEVQTFFESQSEATFQLRCVQEALEIIHLNIQWMEKNLKTLTWWL
;
A
#
# COMPACT_ATOMS: atom_id res chain seq x y z
N MET A 1 -26.36 35.51 9.90
CA MET A 1 -25.35 34.50 9.49
C MET A 1 -25.96 33.68 8.36
N SER A 2 -25.44 33.79 7.14
CA SER A 2 -26.05 33.18 5.95
C SER A 2 -25.86 31.66 5.91
N PHE A 3 -26.82 30.95 5.32
CA PHE A 3 -26.85 29.48 5.17
C PHE A 3 -25.57 28.89 4.53
N GLN A 4 -24.86 29.69 3.73
CA GLN A 4 -23.55 29.34 3.15
C GLN A 4 -22.44 29.20 4.19
N ASN A 5 -22.41 30.03 5.23
CA ASN A 5 -21.41 29.91 6.30
C ASN A 5 -21.64 28.63 7.10
N TYR A 6 -22.88 28.26 7.38
CA TYR A 6 -23.21 27.03 8.11
C TYR A 6 -22.77 25.76 7.35
N LYS A 7 -23.00 25.70 6.03
CA LYS A 7 -22.51 24.61 5.17
C LYS A 7 -20.97 24.57 5.07
N PHE A 8 -20.31 25.73 5.08
CA PHE A 8 -18.85 25.82 5.09
C PHE A 8 -18.24 25.30 6.40
N TYR A 9 -18.81 25.68 7.54
CA TYR A 9 -18.40 25.18 8.86
C TYR A 9 -18.63 23.68 8.99
N GLN A 10 -19.80 23.15 8.58
CA GLN A 10 -20.04 21.70 8.61
C GLN A 10 -19.04 20.92 7.74
N ASN A 11 -18.71 21.40 6.55
CA ASN A 11 -17.69 20.78 5.70
C ASN A 11 -16.29 20.79 6.33
N TYR A 12 -15.94 21.85 7.07
CA TYR A 12 -14.65 21.95 7.76
C TYR A 12 -14.53 20.94 8.90
N TYR A 13 -15.59 20.80 9.71
CA TYR A 13 -15.63 19.78 10.76
C TYR A 13 -15.56 18.38 10.17
N ILE A 14 -16.37 18.08 9.15
CA ILE A 14 -16.37 16.77 8.48
C ILE A 14 -14.98 16.46 7.90
N LYS A 15 -14.31 17.42 7.24
CA LYS A 15 -12.91 17.24 6.79
C LYS A 15 -11.96 16.99 7.95
N SER A 16 -12.07 17.72 9.06
CA SER A 16 -11.22 17.54 10.23
C SER A 16 -11.43 16.17 10.90
N TYR A 17 -12.68 15.70 11.03
CA TYR A 17 -13.02 14.40 11.59
C TYR A 17 -12.60 13.26 10.65
N VAL A 18 -12.72 13.44 9.33
CA VAL A 18 -12.22 12.49 8.33
C VAL A 18 -10.70 12.41 8.36
N LEU A 19 -10.00 13.53 8.53
CA LEU A 19 -8.54 13.58 8.67
C LEU A 19 -8.06 12.98 10.01
N LEU A 20 -8.79 13.21 11.11
CA LEU A 20 -8.55 12.59 12.41
C LEU A 20 -8.82 11.08 12.38
N CYS A 21 -9.92 10.64 11.76
CA CYS A 21 -10.18 9.21 11.54
C CYS A 21 -9.13 8.57 10.63
N HIS A 22 -8.67 9.29 9.60
CA HIS A 22 -7.54 8.87 8.79
C HIS A 22 -6.26 8.77 9.63
N SER A 23 -5.91 9.77 10.45
CA SER A 23 -4.70 9.73 11.25
C SER A 23 -4.73 8.62 12.31
N ILE A 24 -5.89 8.40 12.94
CA ILE A 24 -6.11 7.34 13.92
C ILE A 24 -6.02 5.95 13.25
N SER A 25 -6.66 5.78 12.09
CA SER A 25 -6.57 4.52 11.34
C SER A 25 -5.16 4.27 10.79
N LYS A 26 -4.47 5.30 10.27
CA LYS A 26 -3.06 5.21 9.86
C LYS A 26 -2.16 4.78 11.01
N PHE A 27 -2.29 5.42 12.18
CA PHE A 27 -1.52 5.06 13.38
C PHE A 27 -1.80 3.62 13.83
N LEU A 28 -3.07 3.23 13.88
CA LEU A 28 -3.48 1.88 14.25
C LEU A 28 -2.93 0.83 13.27
N PHE A 29 -3.00 1.08 11.97
CA PHE A 29 -2.44 0.17 10.96
C PHE A 29 -0.93 0.07 11.05
N TYR A 30 -0.23 1.19 11.22
CA TYR A 30 1.23 1.19 11.42
C TYR A 30 1.62 0.44 12.70
N TRP A 31 0.92 0.69 13.80
CA TRP A 31 1.12 0.00 15.07
C TRP A 31 0.88 -1.51 14.94
N LEU A 32 -0.19 -1.94 14.27
CA LEU A 32 -0.47 -3.36 14.02
C LEU A 32 0.63 -4.03 13.18
N MET A 33 1.11 -3.37 12.12
CA MET A 33 2.21 -3.88 11.30
C MET A 33 3.51 -4.00 12.12
N LYS A 34 3.82 -2.98 12.93
CA LYS A 34 5.01 -2.94 13.79
C LYS A 34 4.98 -4.01 14.89
N THR A 35 3.87 -4.16 15.60
CA THR A 35 3.69 -5.16 16.66
C THR A 35 3.69 -6.59 16.10
N SER A 36 3.13 -6.80 14.91
CA SER A 36 3.20 -8.10 14.22
C SER A 36 4.63 -8.43 13.74
N LEU A 37 5.40 -7.40 13.37
CA LEU A 37 6.81 -7.57 13.02
C LEU A 37 7.69 -7.92 14.24
N SER A 38 7.44 -7.34 15.43
CA SER A 38 8.22 -7.66 16.65
C SER A 38 7.99 -9.09 17.16
N GLY A 39 6.79 -9.64 16.96
CA GLY A 39 6.49 -11.05 17.23
C GLY A 39 6.07 -11.36 18.68
N ASP A 40 5.93 -10.36 19.55
CA ASP A 40 5.63 -10.57 20.97
C ASP A 40 4.17 -10.96 21.26
N THR A 41 3.23 -10.65 20.36
CA THR A 41 1.78 -10.86 20.60
C THR A 41 1.00 -11.43 19.42
N ILE A 42 1.57 -11.46 18.20
CA ILE A 42 0.86 -11.90 16.98
C ILE A 42 1.74 -12.88 16.19
N ARG A 43 1.26 -14.13 16.02
CA ARG A 43 1.94 -15.18 15.23
C ARG A 43 2.29 -14.66 13.84
N THR A 44 3.56 -14.82 13.46
CA THR A 44 4.23 -14.40 12.21
C THR A 44 3.44 -14.64 10.91
N GLN A 45 2.56 -15.66 10.87
CA GLN A 45 1.65 -15.97 9.76
C GLN A 45 0.50 -14.96 9.56
N LYS A 46 0.19 -14.11 10.55
CA LYS A 46 -0.84 -13.07 10.46
C LYS A 46 -0.33 -11.76 9.86
N LEU A 47 0.99 -11.56 9.73
CA LEU A 47 1.56 -10.33 9.17
C LEU A 47 1.16 -10.11 7.71
N SER A 48 1.25 -11.15 6.88
CA SER A 48 0.81 -11.10 5.48
C SER A 48 -0.67 -10.77 5.35
N PHE A 49 -1.51 -11.35 6.22
CA PHE A 49 -2.94 -11.06 6.27
C PHE A 49 -3.24 -9.61 6.67
N VAL A 50 -2.53 -9.08 7.67
CA VAL A 50 -2.66 -7.68 8.11
C VAL A 50 -2.25 -6.73 7.00
N ILE A 51 -1.08 -6.92 6.38
CA ILE A 51 -0.58 -6.08 5.28
C ILE A 51 -1.58 -6.09 4.10
N ARG A 52 -2.09 -7.25 3.71
CA ARG A 52 -3.11 -7.36 2.66
C ARG A 52 -4.42 -6.66 3.01
N THR A 53 -4.84 -6.69 4.27
CA THR A 53 -6.09 -6.04 4.72
C THR A 53 -5.95 -4.53 4.75
N VAL A 54 -4.80 -4.03 5.21
CA VAL A 54 -4.45 -2.59 5.17
C VAL A 54 -4.33 -2.13 3.72
N GLY A 55 -3.64 -2.89 2.87
CA GLY A 55 -3.45 -2.61 1.45
C GLY A 55 -4.73 -2.55 0.61
N ARG A 56 -5.86 -3.06 1.11
CA ARG A 56 -7.17 -2.94 0.42
C ARG A 56 -7.84 -1.57 0.57
N HIS A 57 -7.36 -0.72 1.48
CA HIS A 57 -7.92 0.62 1.69
C HIS A 57 -7.10 1.67 0.93
N PHE A 58 -7.77 2.70 0.38
CA PHE A 58 -7.15 3.71 -0.50
C PHE A 58 -5.96 4.48 0.13
N PRO A 59 -5.92 4.81 1.44
CA PRO A 59 -4.69 5.30 2.08
C PRO A 59 -3.74 4.19 2.59
N GLY A 60 -4.21 2.94 2.66
CA GLY A 60 -3.52 1.84 3.31
C GLY A 60 -2.49 1.12 2.43
N HIS A 61 -2.69 1.06 1.11
CA HIS A 61 -1.67 0.49 0.21
C HIS A 61 -0.38 1.32 0.15
N LEU A 62 -0.49 2.66 0.14
CA LEU A 62 0.66 3.56 0.24
C LEU A 62 1.43 3.35 1.56
N LEU A 63 0.70 3.26 2.68
CA LEU A 63 1.31 2.97 3.98
C LEU A 63 1.96 1.58 4.03
N ALA A 64 1.34 0.58 3.43
CA ALA A 64 1.89 -0.77 3.35
C ALA A 64 3.19 -0.77 2.55
N TRP A 65 3.24 -0.04 1.43
CA TRP A 65 4.44 0.12 0.62
C TRP A 65 5.56 0.87 1.35
N ASP A 66 5.23 1.99 2.02
CA ASP A 66 6.20 2.73 2.84
C ASP A 66 6.79 1.84 3.95
N PHE A 67 5.94 1.06 4.64
CA PHE A 67 6.39 0.10 5.64
C PHE A 67 7.34 -0.97 5.07
N VAL A 68 7.06 -1.47 3.86
CA VAL A 68 7.91 -2.43 3.15
C VAL A 68 9.27 -1.82 2.84
N LYS A 69 9.31 -0.60 2.29
CA LYS A 69 10.57 0.11 1.98
C LYS A 69 11.42 0.32 3.23
N GLU A 70 10.82 0.79 4.32
CA GLU A 70 11.51 1.07 5.58
C GLU A 70 12.07 -0.18 6.26
N ASN A 71 11.44 -1.35 6.07
CA ASN A 71 11.72 -2.55 6.85
C ASN A 71 12.20 -3.75 6.01
N TRP A 72 12.51 -3.56 4.73
CA TRP A 72 12.81 -4.63 3.79
C TRP A 72 13.89 -5.60 4.30
N ASN A 73 15.02 -5.08 4.79
CA ASN A 73 16.10 -5.92 5.33
C ASN A 73 15.64 -6.82 6.48
N LYS A 74 14.79 -6.30 7.38
CA LYS A 74 14.23 -7.07 8.51
C LYS A 74 13.24 -8.13 8.02
N LEU A 75 12.44 -7.79 7.01
CA LEU A 75 11.48 -8.73 6.41
C LEU A 75 12.21 -9.90 5.76
N VAL A 76 13.23 -9.63 4.95
CA VAL A 76 14.04 -10.66 4.28
C VAL A 76 14.78 -11.53 5.30
N GLN A 77 15.35 -10.93 6.34
CA GLN A 77 16.02 -11.66 7.43
C GLN A 77 15.04 -12.60 8.17
N LYS A 78 13.80 -12.16 8.41
CA LYS A 78 12.81 -12.92 9.18
C LYS A 78 12.14 -14.04 8.37
N PHE A 79 11.87 -13.81 7.09
CA PHE A 79 11.03 -14.70 6.28
C PHE A 79 11.76 -15.46 5.18
N HIS A 80 13.02 -15.14 4.88
CA HIS A 80 13.77 -15.58 3.69
C HIS A 80 13.23 -15.00 2.38
N LEU A 81 14.16 -14.59 1.50
CA LEU A 81 13.91 -13.81 0.28
C LEU A 81 12.94 -14.47 -0.71
N GLY A 82 13.00 -15.81 -0.86
CA GLY A 82 12.13 -16.57 -1.78
C GLY A 82 10.85 -17.10 -1.16
N SER A 83 10.54 -16.76 0.09
CA SER A 83 9.38 -17.33 0.79
C SER A 83 8.05 -16.84 0.23
N TYR A 84 7.02 -17.68 0.38
CA TYR A 84 5.64 -17.30 0.12
C TYR A 84 5.21 -16.03 0.89
N THR A 85 5.78 -15.81 2.08
CA THR A 85 5.45 -14.62 2.87
C THR A 85 5.96 -13.34 2.22
N ILE A 86 7.21 -13.33 1.73
CA ILE A 86 7.75 -12.18 0.98
C ILE A 86 6.94 -11.94 -0.29
N GLN A 87 6.62 -13.02 -1.03
CA GLN A 87 5.71 -12.98 -2.19
C GLN A 87 4.39 -12.27 -1.86
N SER A 88 3.72 -12.68 -0.79
CA SER A 88 2.44 -12.09 -0.39
C SER A 88 2.57 -10.63 0.07
N ILE A 89 3.69 -10.26 0.69
CA ILE A 89 3.95 -8.88 1.13
C ILE A 89 4.12 -7.96 -0.07
N VAL A 90 4.98 -8.35 -1.03
CA VAL A 90 5.23 -7.59 -2.26
C VAL A 90 3.92 -7.36 -3.00
N ALA A 91 3.20 -8.43 -3.35
CA ALA A 91 1.92 -8.33 -4.06
C ALA A 91 0.89 -7.50 -3.27
N GLY A 92 0.76 -7.73 -1.96
CA GLY A 92 -0.20 -7.01 -1.11
C GLY A 92 0.07 -5.51 -1.01
N SER A 93 1.33 -5.09 -1.10
CA SER A 93 1.71 -3.68 -1.02
C SER A 93 1.60 -2.92 -2.35
N THR A 94 1.71 -3.61 -3.50
CA THR A 94 1.80 -2.97 -4.81
C THR A 94 0.57 -3.15 -5.72
N HIS A 95 -0.30 -4.13 -5.44
CA HIS A 95 -1.40 -4.53 -6.35
C HIS A 95 -2.38 -3.42 -6.80
N LEU A 96 -2.51 -2.33 -6.04
CA LEU A 96 -3.40 -1.20 -6.40
C LEU A 96 -2.70 -0.10 -7.19
N PHE A 97 -1.39 -0.16 -7.39
CA PHE A 97 -0.68 0.86 -8.14
C PHE A 97 -1.04 0.81 -9.63
N SER A 98 -1.28 1.98 -10.19
CA SER A 98 -1.80 2.16 -11.55
C SER A 98 -1.25 3.43 -12.23
N THR A 99 -0.11 3.95 -11.76
CA THR A 99 0.54 5.14 -12.33
C THR A 99 2.00 4.83 -12.70
N LYS A 100 2.52 5.55 -13.71
CA LYS A 100 3.93 5.41 -14.14
C LYS A 100 4.92 5.78 -13.05
N VAL A 101 4.54 6.69 -12.14
CA VAL A 101 5.36 7.08 -10.99
C VAL A 101 5.54 5.90 -10.04
N HIS A 102 4.45 5.22 -9.66
CA HIS A 102 4.54 4.05 -8.78
C HIS A 102 5.29 2.89 -9.45
N LEU A 103 5.12 2.68 -10.76
CA LEU A 103 5.88 1.67 -11.49
C LEU A 103 7.40 1.92 -11.38
N SER A 104 7.83 3.16 -11.66
CA SER A 104 9.24 3.55 -11.55
C SER A 104 9.75 3.41 -10.12
N GLU A 105 8.95 3.81 -9.13
CA GLU A 105 9.34 3.72 -7.73
C GLU A 105 9.57 2.27 -7.29
N VAL A 106 8.65 1.36 -7.62
CA VAL A 106 8.75 -0.06 -7.28
C VAL A 106 9.95 -0.70 -7.96
N GLN A 107 10.16 -0.39 -9.24
CA GLN A 107 11.29 -0.88 -10.00
C GLN A 107 12.62 -0.44 -9.38
N THR A 108 12.83 0.87 -9.21
CA THR A 108 14.07 1.42 -8.65
C THR A 108 14.31 0.93 -7.22
N PHE A 109 13.27 0.78 -6.42
CA PHE A 109 13.40 0.24 -5.07
C PHE A 109 14.01 -1.17 -5.09
N PHE A 110 13.44 -2.11 -5.85
CA PHE A 110 13.93 -3.49 -5.85
C PHE A 110 15.27 -3.66 -6.57
N GLU A 111 15.54 -2.88 -7.62
CA GLU A 111 16.87 -2.80 -8.25
C GLU A 111 17.94 -2.35 -7.24
N SER A 112 17.62 -1.40 -6.36
CA SER A 112 18.55 -0.89 -5.34
C SER A 112 18.85 -1.87 -4.20
N GLN A 113 18.01 -2.90 -3.99
CA GLN A 113 18.22 -3.87 -2.91
C GLN A 113 19.29 -4.91 -3.27
N SER A 114 19.13 -5.58 -4.42
CA SER A 114 20.12 -6.45 -5.04
C SER A 114 19.59 -7.00 -6.35
N GLU A 115 20.49 -7.42 -7.25
CA GLU A 115 20.11 -8.10 -8.50
C GLU A 115 19.27 -9.36 -8.22
N ALA A 116 19.63 -10.17 -7.23
CA ALA A 116 18.86 -11.35 -6.84
C ALA A 116 17.43 -11.01 -6.35
N THR A 117 17.25 -9.88 -5.67
CA THR A 117 15.92 -9.41 -5.25
C THR A 117 15.09 -8.96 -6.44
N PHE A 118 15.69 -8.20 -7.35
CA PHE A 118 15.00 -7.71 -8.54
C PHE A 118 14.54 -8.85 -9.45
N GLN A 119 15.36 -9.90 -9.57
CA GLN A 119 15.05 -11.10 -10.37
C GLN A 119 14.04 -12.05 -9.69
N LEU A 120 13.54 -11.73 -8.49
CA LEU A 120 12.48 -12.54 -7.88
C LEU A 120 11.23 -12.51 -8.75
N ARG A 121 10.67 -13.70 -8.99
CA ARG A 121 9.40 -13.88 -9.71
C ARG A 121 8.29 -12.96 -9.20
N CYS A 122 8.18 -12.78 -7.89
CA CYS A 122 7.14 -11.93 -7.29
C CYS A 122 7.32 -10.43 -7.55
N VAL A 123 8.57 -9.97 -7.72
CA VAL A 123 8.87 -8.59 -8.09
C VAL A 123 8.49 -8.37 -9.55
N GLN A 124 8.85 -9.31 -10.43
CA GLN A 124 8.47 -9.26 -11.85
C GLN A 124 6.95 -9.28 -12.02
N GLU A 125 6.25 -10.20 -11.34
CA GLU A 125 4.78 -10.26 -11.33
C GLU A 125 4.16 -8.96 -10.80
N ALA A 126 4.73 -8.34 -9.76
CA ALA A 126 4.26 -7.06 -9.27
C ALA A 126 4.40 -5.94 -10.31
N LEU A 127 5.55 -5.83 -10.99
CA LEU A 127 5.76 -4.85 -12.05
C LEU A 127 4.79 -5.04 -13.23
N GLU A 128 4.56 -6.29 -13.63
CA GLU A 128 3.59 -6.64 -14.67
C GLU A 128 2.16 -6.23 -14.28
N ILE A 129 1.74 -6.51 -13.05
CA ILE A 129 0.41 -6.11 -12.54
C ILE A 129 0.26 -4.59 -12.58
N ILE A 130 1.26 -3.83 -12.14
CA ILE A 130 1.22 -2.36 -12.19
C ILE A 130 1.10 -1.88 -13.64
N HIS A 131 1.85 -2.49 -14.55
CA HIS A 131 1.78 -2.16 -15.97
C HIS A 131 0.39 -2.40 -16.56
N LEU A 132 -0.21 -3.56 -16.25
CA LEU A 132 -1.58 -3.90 -16.66
C LEU A 132 -2.61 -2.93 -16.09
N ASN A 133 -2.46 -2.52 -14.82
CA ASN A 133 -3.32 -1.53 -14.19
C ASN A 133 -3.22 -0.16 -14.88
N ILE A 134 -2.01 0.28 -15.25
CA ILE A 134 -1.81 1.53 -16.00
C ILE A 134 -2.55 1.47 -17.35
N GLN A 135 -2.35 0.39 -18.11
CA GLN A 135 -3.01 0.22 -19.40
C GLN A 135 -4.54 0.19 -19.26
N TRP A 136 -5.05 -0.47 -18.21
CA TRP A 136 -6.47 -0.51 -17.93
C TRP A 136 -7.02 0.88 -17.62
N MET A 137 -6.32 1.66 -16.78
CA MET A 137 -6.71 3.04 -16.47
C MET A 137 -6.70 3.93 -17.72
N GLU A 138 -5.66 3.88 -18.54
CA GLU A 138 -5.57 4.68 -19.77
C GLU A 138 -6.72 4.38 -20.76
N LYS A 139 -7.15 3.11 -20.84
CA LYS A 139 -8.26 2.68 -21.72
C LYS A 139 -9.65 3.01 -21.17
N ASN A 140 -9.86 2.83 -19.87
CA ASN A 140 -11.21 2.83 -19.29
C ASN A 140 -11.59 4.14 -18.60
N LEU A 141 -10.62 4.98 -18.23
CA LEU A 141 -10.88 6.17 -17.42
C LEU A 141 -11.78 7.17 -18.16
N LYS A 142 -11.54 7.41 -19.45
CA LYS A 142 -12.38 8.31 -20.27
C LYS A 142 -13.82 7.81 -20.39
N THR A 143 -14.00 6.50 -20.55
CA THR A 143 -15.32 5.87 -20.62
C THR A 143 -16.03 6.03 -19.27
N LEU A 144 -15.39 5.68 -18.16
CA LEU A 144 -15.95 5.83 -16.82
C LEU A 144 -16.35 7.27 -16.48
N THR A 145 -15.54 8.26 -16.87
CA THR A 145 -15.88 9.68 -16.65
C THR A 145 -17.07 10.18 -17.47
N TRP A 146 -17.42 9.48 -18.55
CA TRP A 146 -18.58 9.83 -19.37
C TRP A 146 -19.87 9.16 -18.87
N TRP A 147 -19.74 8.01 -18.21
CA TRP A 147 -20.88 7.24 -17.67
C TRP A 147 -21.39 7.74 -16.31
N LEU A 148 -20.57 8.48 -15.55
CA LEU A 148 -20.89 9.03 -14.23
C LEU A 148 -21.21 10.53 -14.31
#